data_AF-A0AAW5MKC5-F1
#
_entry.id   AF-A0AAW5MKC5-F1
#
_cell.length_a   1.000
_cell.length_b   1.000
_cell.length_c   1.000
_cell.angle_alpha   90.00
_cell.angle_beta   90.00
_cell.angle_gamma   90.00
#
_symmetry.space_group_name_H-M   'P 1'
#
loop_
_entity.id
_entity.type
_entity.pdbx_description
1 polymer ?
#
loop_
_entity_poly.entity_id
_entity_poly.type
_entity_poly.pdbx_seq_one_letter_code
_entity_poly.pdbx_strand_id
1 'polypeptide(L)'
;MNNPLLTMDSLPPFSQIKPEQVQPAVIQAIADCKQKISDVLAQRDPHTWDSLIAPLEEVNDRLSRIWSPVSHLNSVLNSEALREAH
;
A
#
# COMPACT_ATOMS: atom_id res chain seq x y z
N MET A 1 0.10 2.47 -17.78
CA MET A 1 0.43 3.63 -16.92
C MET A 1 -0.68 3.97 -15.91
N ASN A 2 -1.67 3.09 -15.68
CA ASN A 2 -2.65 3.25 -14.61
C ASN A 2 -2.69 1.93 -13.83
N ASN A 3 -2.27 1.94 -12.56
CA ASN A 3 -2.30 0.77 -11.69
C ASN A 3 -3.49 0.90 -10.75
N PRO A 4 -4.52 0.03 -10.84
CA PRO A 4 -5.75 0.18 -10.07
C PRO A 4 -5.50 0.11 -8.57
N LEU A 5 -4.43 -0.52 -8.10
CA LEU A 5 -4.04 -0.55 -6.69
C LEU A 5 -3.58 0.82 -6.19
N LEU A 6 -3.01 1.67 -7.05
CA LEU A 6 -2.46 2.98 -6.67
C LEU A 6 -3.48 4.14 -6.82
N THR A 7 -4.62 3.90 -7.46
CA THR A 7 -5.65 4.92 -7.76
C THR A 7 -7.01 4.59 -7.13
N MET A 8 -7.01 3.84 -6.02
CA MET A 8 -8.25 3.49 -5.33
C MET A 8 -8.77 4.62 -4.44
N ASP A 9 -9.86 5.26 -4.85
CA ASP A 9 -10.53 6.29 -4.04
C ASP A 9 -11.64 5.71 -3.12
N SER A 10 -12.10 4.49 -3.38
CA SER A 10 -13.21 3.86 -2.64
C SER A 10 -13.00 2.36 -2.40
N LEU A 11 -13.91 1.52 -2.88
CA LEU A 11 -13.83 0.05 -2.78
C LEU A 11 -12.76 -0.49 -3.74
N PRO A 12 -12.11 -1.61 -3.41
CA PRO A 12 -11.12 -2.21 -4.29
C PRO A 12 -11.75 -2.65 -5.63
N PRO A 13 -11.21 -2.21 -6.78
CA PRO A 13 -11.71 -2.59 -8.10
C PRO A 13 -11.21 -4.00 -8.48
N PHE A 14 -11.64 -5.03 -7.75
CA PHE A 14 -11.11 -6.40 -7.84
C PHE A 14 -11.02 -6.94 -9.27
N SER A 15 -12.02 -6.67 -10.12
CA SER A 15 -12.05 -7.14 -11.51
C SER A 15 -10.98 -6.52 -12.42
N GLN A 16 -10.32 -5.45 -11.96
CA GLN A 16 -9.27 -4.75 -12.71
C GLN A 16 -7.87 -5.09 -12.23
N ILE A 17 -7.73 -5.72 -11.05
CA ILE A 17 -6.43 -6.10 -10.48
C ILE A 17 -5.87 -7.29 -11.24
N LYS A 18 -4.67 -7.13 -11.79
CA LYS A 18 -3.93 -8.20 -12.47
C LYS A 18 -2.65 -8.55 -11.70
N PRO A 19 -2.19 -9.82 -11.74
CA PRO A 19 -0.99 -10.23 -11.01
C PRO A 19 0.25 -9.38 -11.31
N GLU A 20 0.44 -8.97 -12.57
CA GLU A 20 1.61 -8.21 -13.01
C GLU A 20 1.64 -6.77 -12.44
N GLN A 21 0.51 -6.30 -11.89
CA GLN A 21 0.39 -4.97 -11.29
C GLN A 21 0.70 -4.98 -9.79
N VAL A 22 0.70 -6.16 -9.14
CA VAL A 22 0.85 -6.30 -7.69
C VAL A 22 2.24 -5.85 -7.24
N GLN A 23 3.28 -6.52 -7.73
CA GLN A 23 4.65 -6.26 -7.30
C GLN A 23 5.05 -4.77 -7.51
N PRO A 24 4.80 -4.13 -8.68
CA PRO A 24 5.10 -2.71 -8.85
C PRO A 24 4.34 -1.80 -7.87
N ALA A 25 3.06 -2.06 -7.59
CA ALA A 25 2.28 -1.26 -6.65
C ALA A 25 2.79 -1.39 -5.21
N VAL A 26 3.05 -2.63 -4.78
CA VAL A 26 3.47 -2.93 -3.41
C VAL A 26 4.88 -2.40 -3.14
N ILE A 27 5.81 -2.55 -4.09
CA ILE A 27 7.16 -1.96 -3.97
C ILE A 27 7.07 -0.43 -3.83
N GLN A 28 6.27 0.23 -4.66
CA GLN A 28 6.06 1.68 -4.56
C GLN A 28 5.48 2.06 -3.20
N ALA A 29 4.46 1.35 -2.72
CA ALA A 29 3.82 1.61 -1.44
C ALA A 29 4.79 1.46 -0.26
N ILE A 30 5.62 0.41 -0.26
CA ILE A 30 6.66 0.20 0.75
C ILE A 30 7.71 1.32 0.70
N ALA A 31 8.12 1.74 -0.49
CA ALA A 31 9.05 2.86 -0.65
C ALA A 31 8.48 4.16 -0.07
N ASP A 32 7.21 4.46 -0.38
CA ASP A 32 6.50 5.64 0.13
C ASP A 32 6.39 5.60 1.67
N CYS A 33 6.05 4.45 2.26
CA CYS A 33 6.02 4.26 3.71
C CYS A 33 7.39 4.52 4.35
N LYS A 34 8.44 3.91 3.82
CA LYS A 34 9.81 4.08 4.33
C LYS A 34 10.26 5.52 4.26
N GLN A 35 10.00 6.19 3.13
CA GLN A 35 10.33 7.60 2.96
C GLN A 35 9.59 8.46 3.98
N LYS A 36 8.28 8.24 4.15
CA LYS A 36 7.49 8.99 5.14
C LYS A 36 8.00 8.80 6.56
N ILE A 37 8.38 7.57 6.94
CA ILE A 37 9.00 7.29 8.24
C ILE A 37 10.29 8.09 8.40
N SER A 38 11.18 8.07 7.39
CA SER A 38 12.42 8.84 7.42
C SER A 38 12.16 10.35 7.55
N ASP A 39 11.20 10.89 6.81
CA ASP A 39 10.87 12.32 6.82
C ASP A 39 10.32 12.76 8.18
N VAL A 40 9.41 11.98 8.77
CA VAL A 40 8.80 12.26 10.07
C VAL A 40 9.84 12.21 11.19
N LEU A 41 10.73 11.21 11.17
CA LEU A 41 11.79 11.05 12.18
C LEU A 41 12.94 12.06 12.02
N ALA A 42 13.09 12.67 10.85
CA ALA A 42 14.08 13.72 10.63
C ALA A 42 13.67 15.09 11.20
N GLN A 43 12.41 15.26 11.60
CA GLN A 43 11.92 16.49 12.22
C GLN A 43 12.58 16.70 13.59
N ARG A 44 12.98 17.95 13.88
CA ARG A 44 13.67 18.31 15.13
C ARG A 44 12.73 18.81 16.22
N ASP A 45 11.51 19.21 15.85
CA ASP A 45 10.50 19.65 16.80
C ASP A 45 10.00 18.48 17.64
N PRO A 46 9.52 18.71 18.87
CA PRO A 46 8.95 17.64 19.69
C PRO A 46 7.85 16.90 18.94
N HIS A 47 7.91 15.57 18.97
CA HIS A 47 6.88 14.74 18.36
C HIS A 47 5.55 14.90 19.09
N THR A 48 4.50 15.12 18.30
CA THR A 48 3.11 15.20 18.73
C THR A 48 2.31 14.13 18.00
N TRP A 49 1.03 13.98 18.36
CA TRP A 49 0.13 13.14 17.59
C TRP A 49 0.13 13.53 16.10
N ASP A 50 0.00 14.83 15.80
CA ASP A 50 -0.13 15.32 14.43
C ASP A 50 1.18 15.29 13.64
N SER A 51 2.33 15.40 14.31
CA SER A 51 3.64 15.39 13.64
C SER A 51 4.29 14.00 13.56
N LEU A 52 3.86 13.04 14.38
CA LEU A 52 4.41 11.67 14.39
C LEU A 52 3.36 10.62 14.07
N ILE A 53 2.31 10.49 14.87
CA ILE A 53 1.41 9.33 14.77
C ILE A 53 0.49 9.44 13.55
N ALA A 54 -0.22 10.56 13.40
CA ALA A 54 -1.15 10.77 12.28
C ALA A 54 -0.53 10.52 10.89
N PRO A 55 0.64 11.10 10.53
CA PRO A 55 1.24 10.87 9.22
C PRO A 55 1.77 9.45 9.02
N LEU A 56 2.16 8.75 10.10
CA LEU A 56 2.59 7.35 10.03
C LEU A 56 1.40 6.39 9.87
N GLU A 57 0.30 6.64 10.57
CA GLU A 57 -0.95 5.90 10.40
C GLU A 57 -1.51 6.08 9.00
N GLU A 58 -1.51 7.30 8.44
CA GLU A 58 -1.99 7.56 7.09
C GLU A 58 -1.22 6.76 6.02
N VAL A 59 0.11 6.77 6.10
CA VAL A 59 0.93 6.04 5.12
C VAL A 59 0.81 4.52 5.30
N ASN A 60 0.63 4.05 6.54
CA ASN A 60 0.40 2.64 6.85
C ASN A 60 -0.98 2.15 6.37
N ASP A 61 -2.04 2.96 6.54
CA ASP A 61 -3.37 2.67 5.99
C ASP A 61 -3.32 2.61 4.46
N ARG A 62 -2.58 3.53 3.81
CA ARG A 62 -2.39 3.50 2.35
C ARG A 62 -1.73 2.20 1.87
N LEU A 63 -0.68 1.74 2.55
CA LEU A 63 -0.06 0.44 2.24
C LEU A 63 -1.03 -0.72 2.46
N SER A 64 -1.78 -0.68 3.56
CA SER A 64 -2.78 -1.71 3.88
C SER A 64 -3.90 -1.76 2.82
N ARG A 65 -4.40 -0.60 2.38
CA ARG A 65 -5.38 -0.49 1.28
C ARG A 65 -4.88 -1.10 -0.02
N ILE A 66 -3.59 -1.02 -0.31
CA ILE A 66 -2.97 -1.63 -1.49
C ILE A 66 -2.84 -3.14 -1.32
N TRP A 67 -2.43 -3.60 -0.12
CA TRP A 67 -2.13 -5.00 0.13
C TRP A 67 -3.35 -5.88 0.41
N SER A 68 -4.34 -5.37 1.14
CA SER A 68 -5.53 -6.14 1.52
C SER A 68 -6.29 -6.75 0.33
N PRO A 69 -6.50 -6.04 -0.80
CA PRO A 69 -7.15 -6.63 -1.98
C PRO A 69 -6.35 -7.78 -2.60
N VAL A 70 -5.02 -7.67 -2.62
CA VAL A 70 -4.12 -8.71 -3.14
C VAL A 70 -4.19 -9.95 -2.25
N SER A 71 -4.09 -9.77 -0.94
CA SER A 71 -4.22 -10.85 0.03
C SER A 71 -5.59 -11.53 -0.04
N HIS A 72 -6.66 -10.74 -0.21
CA HIS A 72 -8.01 -11.27 -0.43
C HIS A 72 -8.09 -12.13 -1.69
N LEU A 73 -7.63 -11.63 -2.84
CA LEU A 73 -7.62 -12.39 -4.10
C LEU A 73 -6.79 -13.67 -3.99
N ASN A 74 -5.63 -13.61 -3.33
CA ASN A 74 -4.82 -14.81 -3.08
C ASN A 74 -5.57 -15.85 -2.22
N SER A 75 -6.43 -15.40 -1.30
CA SER A 75 -7.22 -16.27 -0.42
C SER A 75 -8.48 -16.85 -1.06
N VAL A 76 -9.18 -16.11 -1.95
CA VAL A 76 -10.49 -16.55 -2.49
C VAL A 76 -10.47 -16.89 -3.98
N LEU A 77 -9.40 -16.51 -4.68
CA LEU A 77 -9.23 -16.67 -6.12
C LEU A 77 -7.78 -17.06 -6.47
N ASN A 78 -7.22 -18.00 -5.71
CA ASN A 78 -5.83 -18.40 -5.85
C ASN A 78 -5.50 -18.88 -7.29
N SER A 79 -4.33 -18.48 -7.80
CA SER A 79 -3.74 -19.01 -9.03
C SER A 79 -2.22 -18.98 -8.91
N GLU A 80 -1.50 -19.69 -9.77
CA GLU A 80 -0.04 -19.69 -9.74
C GLU A 80 0.55 -18.28 -9.90
N ALA A 81 0.02 -17.51 -10.85
CA ALA A 81 0.43 -16.12 -11.07
C ALA A 81 0.11 -15.21 -9.86
N LEU A 82 -1.04 -15.37 -9.20
CA LEU A 82 -1.37 -14.60 -8.00
C LEU A 82 -0.53 -15.00 -6.79
N ARG A 83 -0.20 -16.29 -6.66
CA ARG A 83 0.66 -16.81 -5.59
C ARG A 83 2.11 -16.33 -5.74
N GLU A 84 2.61 -16.23 -6.96
CA GLU A 84 3.94 -15.67 -7.23
C GLU A 84 3.98 -14.15 -6.98
N ALA A 85 2.87 -13.46 -7.25
CA ALA A 85 2.76 -12.02 -7.07
C ALA A 85 2.51 -11.58 -5.61
N HIS A 86 2.06 -12.48 -4.72
CA HIS A 86 1.76 -12.22 -3.31
C HIS A 86 2.98 -12.48 -2.40
#